data_AF-A0A964Y1J3-F1
#
_entry.id   AF-A0A964Y1J3-F1
#
_cell.length_a   1.000
_cell.length_b   1.000
_cell.length_c   1.000
_cell.angle_alpha   90.00
_cell.angle_beta   90.00
_cell.angle_gamma   90.00
#
_symmetry.space_group_name_H-M   'P 1'
#
loop_
_entity.id
_entity.type
_entity.pdbx_description
1 polymer ?
#
loop_
_entity_poly.entity_id
_entity_poly.type
_entity_poly.pdbx_seq_one_letter_code
_entity_poly.pdbx_strand_id
1 'polypeptide(L)' 'MDIKSAWYLIVQERIHRVVSQEQWSKLEPGSFELHQVFDTQRDALQELSRLVKVSVEEVREEVNRVAASKPGQTR' A
#
# COMPACT_ATOMS: atom_id res chain seq x y z
N MET A 1 2.82 12.14 -22.55
CA MET A 1 2.33 11.14 -21.59
C MET A 1 0.90 10.82 -21.99
N ASP A 2 0.65 9.63 -22.56
CA ASP A 2 -0.69 9.20 -22.94
C ASP A 2 -1.45 8.76 -21.68
N ILE A 3 -2.38 9.59 -21.21
CA ILE A 3 -3.19 9.33 -19.99
C ILE A 3 -3.99 8.03 -20.13
N LYS A 4 -4.19 7.53 -21.36
CA LYS A 4 -4.93 6.30 -21.65
C LYS A 4 -4.25 5.02 -21.14
N SER A 5 -2.97 5.06 -20.79
CA SER A 5 -2.23 3.89 -20.28
C SER A 5 -1.70 4.05 -18.86
N ALA A 6 -2.13 5.09 -18.13
CA ALA A 6 -1.68 5.32 -16.76
C ALA A 6 -2.23 4.27 -15.78
N TRP A 7 -1.42 3.95 -14.77
CA TRP A 7 -1.73 3.06 -13.67
C TRP A 7 -1.62 3.79 -12.35
N TYR A 8 -2.61 3.62 -11.48
CA TYR A 8 -2.77 4.41 -10.27
C TYR A 8 -2.61 3.50 -9.07
N LEU A 9 -1.64 3.80 -8.21
CA LEU A 9 -1.56 3.23 -6.88
C LEU A 9 -2.37 4.15 -5.95
N ILE A 10 -3.37 3.57 -5.32
CA ILE A 10 -4.31 4.28 -4.44
C ILE A 10 -4.36 3.62 -3.08
N VAL A 11 -4.84 4.35 -2.08
CA VAL A 11 -5.24 3.81 -0.78
C VAL A 11 -6.76 3.90 -0.69
N GLN A 12 -7.39 2.76 -0.43
CA GLN A 12 -8.83 2.66 -0.17
C GLN A 12 -9.04 1.71 1.01
N GLU A 13 -9.83 2.13 1.99
CA GLU A 13 -10.07 1.34 3.22
C GLU A 13 -8.76 0.91 3.92
N ARG A 14 -7.74 1.78 3.90
CA ARG A 14 -6.38 1.54 4.44
C ARG A 14 -5.57 0.46 3.69
N ILE A 15 -6.02 0.04 2.51
CA ILE A 15 -5.33 -0.96 1.69
C ILE A 15 -4.82 -0.29 0.41
N HIS A 16 -3.54 -0.54 0.09
CA HIS A 16 -2.96 -0.12 -1.18
C HIS A 16 -3.48 -0.98 -2.33
N ARG A 17 -3.89 -0.36 -3.44
CA ARG A 17 -4.42 -1.03 -4.63
C ARG A 17 -3.87 -0.39 -5.90
N VAL A 18 -3.61 -1.20 -6.91
CA VAL A 18 -3.28 -0.73 -8.27
C VAL A 18 -4.53 -0.80 -9.13
N VAL A 19 -4.89 0.30 -9.77
CA VAL A 19 -6.06 0.41 -10.64
C VAL A 19 -5.67 0.98 -12.01
N SER A 20 -6.36 0.53 -13.05
CA SER A 20 -6.21 1.08 -14.40
C SER A 20 -6.89 2.44 -14.54
N GLN A 21 -6.60 3.18 -15.60
CA GLN A 21 -7.31 4.42 -15.95
C GLN A 21 -8.85 4.25 -16.01
N GLU A 22 -9.34 3.11 -16.51
CA GLU A 22 -10.78 2.84 -16.60
C GLU A 22 -11.42 2.63 -15.22
N GLN A 23 -10.70 1.99 -14.30
CA GLN A 23 -11.18 1.80 -12.93
C GLN A 23 -11.11 3.11 -12.17
N TRP A 24 -10.01 3.87 -12.33
CA TRP A 24 -9.79 5.18 -11.72
C TRP A 24 -10.92 6.17 -12.03
N SER A 25 -11.37 6.24 -13.30
CA SER A 25 -12.45 7.15 -13.71
C SER A 25 -13.83 6.80 -13.13
N LYS A 26 -13.99 5.59 -12.60
CA LYS A 26 -15.24 5.09 -11.98
C LYS A 26 -15.23 5.20 -10.45
N LEU A 27 -14.11 5.63 -9.85
CA LEU A 27 -14.03 5.76 -8.40
C LEU A 27 -14.83 6.98 -7.92
N GLU A 28 -15.53 6.81 -6.79
CA GLU A 28 -16.24 7.92 -6.17
C GLU A 28 -15.23 8.92 -5.57
N PRO A 29 -15.39 10.23 -5.82
CA PRO A 29 -14.54 11.25 -5.20
C PRO A 29 -14.54 11.13 -3.68
N GLY A 30 -13.35 11.13 -3.07
CA GLY A 30 -13.19 11.00 -1.62
C GLY A 30 -13.26 9.58 -1.07
N SER A 31 -13.55 8.57 -1.91
CA SER A 31 -13.50 7.15 -1.50
C SER A 31 -12.08 6.56 -1.48
N PHE A 32 -11.09 7.30 -1.98
CA PHE A 32 -9.71 6.88 -2.10
C PHE A 32 -8.75 8.06 -1.93
N GLU A 33 -7.49 7.74 -1.64
CA GLU A 33 -6.36 8.66 -1.70
C GLU A 33 -5.40 8.22 -2.81
N LEU A 34 -4.90 9.17 -3.61
CA LEU A 34 -3.89 8.88 -4.62
C LEU A 34 -2.52 8.78 -3.97
N HIS A 35 -1.85 7.64 -4.14
CA HIS A 35 -0.48 7.45 -3.67
C HIS A 35 0.54 7.83 -4.75
N GLN A 36 0.45 7.22 -5.94
CA GLN A 36 1.38 7.47 -7.05
C GLN A 36 0.77 7.05 -8.39
N VAL A 37 1.24 7.66 -9.48
CA VAL A 37 0.87 7.32 -10.87
C VAL A 37 2.08 6.74 -11.60
N PHE A 38 1.85 5.71 -12.41
CA PHE A 38 2.87 4.98 -13.16
C PHE A 38 2.50 4.88 -14.64
N ASP A 39 3.51 4.79 -15.49
CA ASP A 39 3.34 4.58 -16.93
C ASP A 39 2.98 3.12 -17.27
N THR A 40 3.41 2.16 -16.43
CA THR A 40 3.16 0.73 -16.66
C THR A 40 2.56 0.04 -15.43
N GLN A 41 1.74 -0.99 -15.67
CA GLN A 41 1.17 -1.82 -14.62
C GLN A 41 2.25 -2.48 -13.78
N ARG A 42 3.33 -2.92 -14.44
CA ARG A 42 4.42 -3.65 -13.81
C ARG A 42 5.07 -2.78 -12.73
N ASP A 43 5.36 -1.53 -13.06
CA ASP A 43 6.05 -0.63 -12.12
C ASP A 43 5.12 -0.29 -10.93
N ALA A 44 3.82 -0.08 -11.19
CA ALA A 44 2.83 0.10 -10.12
C ALA A 44 2.72 -1.11 -9.17
N LEU A 45 2.71 -2.33 -9.72
CA LEU A 45 2.66 -3.56 -8.94
C LEU A 45 3.97 -3.82 -8.18
N GLN A 46 5.11 -3.46 -8.75
CA GLN A 46 6.40 -3.53 -8.06
C GLN A 46 6.42 -2.61 -6.84
N GLU A 47 5.91 -1.39 -6.97
CA GLU A 47 5.81 -0.47 -5.84
C GLU A 47 4.83 -0.97 -4.77
N LEU A 48 3.65 -1.48 -5.18
CA LEU A 48 2.73 -2.13 -4.26
C LEU A 48 3.41 -3.28 -3.48
N SER A 49 4.18 -4.12 -4.17
CA SER A 49 4.93 -5.21 -3.54
C SER A 49 5.97 -4.69 -2.55
N ARG A 50 6.67 -3.59 -2.88
CA ARG A 50 7.63 -2.94 -1.98
C ARG A 50 6.93 -2.42 -0.71
N LEU A 51 5.81 -1.73 -0.85
CA LEU A 51 5.04 -1.21 0.29
C LEU A 51 4.54 -2.31 1.21
N VAL A 52 4.02 -3.42 0.65
CA VAL A 52 3.59 -4.58 1.45
C VAL A 52 4.75 -5.16 2.26
N LYS A 53 5.94 -5.30 1.65
CA LYS A 53 7.13 -5.80 2.37
C LYS A 53 7.51 -4.88 3.54
N VAL A 54 7.53 -3.57 3.31
CA VAL A 54 7.82 -2.57 4.35
C VAL A 54 6.81 -2.68 5.49
N SER A 55 5.50 -2.70 5.20
CA SER A 55 4.48 -2.84 6.25
C SER A 55 4.63 -4.13 7.06
N VAL A 56 4.98 -5.25 6.41
CA VAL A 56 5.21 -6.53 7.10
C VAL A 56 6.45 -6.45 7.98
N GLU A 57 7.53 -5.84 7.51
CA GLU A 57 8.76 -5.64 8.27
C GLU A 57 8.52 -4.76 9.50
N GLU A 58 7.80 -3.64 9.35
CA GLU A 58 7.42 -2.74 10.45
C GLU A 58 6.60 -3.46 11.53
N VAL A 59 5.60 -4.24 11.12
CA VAL A 59 4.79 -5.05 12.04
C VAL A 59 5.64 -6.10 12.75
N ARG A 60 6.54 -6.77 12.02
CA ARG A 60 7.45 -7.77 12.60
C ARG A 60 8.37 -7.15 13.65
N GLU A 61 8.93 -5.97 13.37
CA GLU A 61 9.76 -5.25 14.33
C GLU A 61 8.99 -4.82 15.56
N GLU A 62 7.77 -4.31 15.40
CA GLU A 62 6.91 -3.92 16.53
C GLU A 62 6.58 -5.13 17.42
N VAL A 63 6.23 -6.27 16.82
CA VAL A 63 6.01 -7.52 17.56
C VAL A 63 7.26 -7.93 18.35
N ASN A 64 8.44 -7.84 17.74
CA ASN A 64 9.70 -8.15 18.42
C ASN A 64 9.98 -7.19 19.58
N ARG A 65 9.73 -5.88 19.41
CA ARG A 65 9.86 -4.88 20.47
C ARG A 65 8.93 -5.17 21.64
N VAL A 66 7.65 -5.47 21.38
CA VAL A 66 6.66 -5.81 22.41
C VAL A 66 7.03 -7.11 23.13
N ALA A 67 7.53 -8.11 22.41
CA ALA A 67 7.98 -9.37 23.02
C ALA A 67 9.20 -9.16 23.94
N ALA A 68 10.17 -8.35 23.51
CA ALA A 68 11.38 -8.03 24.29
C ALA A 68 11.09 -7.14 25.51
N SER A 69 10.03 -6.32 25.45
CA SER A 69 9.62 -5.39 26.52
C SER A 69 8.62 -5.98 27.53
N LYS A 70 8.34 -7.30 27.47
CA LYS A 70 7.69 -8.04 28.56
C LYS A 70 8.73 -8.72 29.47
N PRO A 71 9.36 -8.02 30.43
CA PRO A 71 10.10 -8.68 31.50
C PRO A 71 9.08 -9.35 32.43
N GLY A 72 9.22 -10.67 32.62
CA GLY A 72 8.64 -11.45 33.72
C GLY A 72 7.23 -11.07 34.19
N GLN A 73 6.21 -11.75 33.66
CA GLN A 73 5.12 -12.19 34.56
C GLN A 73 5.71 -13.26 35.49
N THR A 74 6.47 -12.81 36.48
CA THR A 74 6.77 -13.58 37.68
C THR A 74 5.82 -13.06 38.75
N ARG A 75 4.73 -13.79 38.98
CA ARG A 75 4.08 -13.87 40.28
C ARG A 75 3.25 -15.14 40.36
#